data_AF-A0A521X338-F1
#
_entry.id   AF-A0A521X338-F1
#
_cell.length_a   1.000
_cell.length_b   1.000
_cell.length_c   1.000
_cell.angle_alpha   90.00
_cell.angle_beta   90.00
_cell.angle_gamma   90.00
#
_symmetry.space_group_name_H-M   'P 1'
#
loop_
_entity.id
_entity.type
_entity.pdbx_description
1 polymer ?
#
loop_
_entity_poly.entity_id
_entity_poly.type
_entity_poly.pdbx_seq_one_letter_code
_entity_poly.pdbx_strand_id
1 'polypeptide(L)'
;MCNSVIQVEVIIPTQTKYLDLIGSIGEHIAKELDKFSGDREALAYHLNLVLTEATVNAIKHGNYGNPEDTVRITITIQEKELNIKVYDHGQGFDLESVLLPDFDHPKEGGMGIFFIRTLMDSVTYTRQGDCNVLEIIKYLS
;
A
#
# COMPACT_ATOMS: atom_id res chain seq x y z
N MET A 1 13.03 21.14 10.47
CA MET A 1 13.29 19.98 11.35
C MET A 1 12.18 18.98 11.06
N CYS A 2 12.53 17.83 10.49
CA CYS A 2 11.58 16.81 10.07
C CYS A 2 11.14 16.03 11.31
N ASN A 3 9.95 16.27 11.84
CA ASN A 3 9.39 15.48 12.93
C ASN A 3 8.64 14.26 12.35
N SER A 4 9.33 13.47 11.52
CA SER A 4 8.85 12.13 11.19
C SER A 4 8.94 11.31 12.46
N VAL A 5 7.79 10.87 12.98
CA VAL A 5 7.72 10.12 14.24
C VAL A 5 8.12 8.67 13.98
N ILE A 6 7.80 8.16 12.79
CA ILE A 6 8.11 6.79 12.36
C ILE A 6 8.43 6.81 10.86
N GLN A 7 9.50 6.10 10.48
CA GLN A 7 9.78 5.73 9.09
C GLN A 7 10.18 4.26 9.05
N VAL A 8 9.47 3.48 8.24
CA VAL A 8 9.74 2.06 7.99
C VAL A 8 10.00 1.90 6.51
N GLU A 9 11.10 1.23 6.17
CA GLU A 9 11.38 0.79 4.81
C GLU A 9 11.55 -0.74 4.81
N VAL A 10 10.83 -1.39 3.92
CA VAL A 10 10.85 -2.84 3.76
C VAL A 10 11.15 -3.16 2.30
N ILE A 11 12.08 -4.08 2.08
CA ILE A 11 12.41 -4.62 0.76
C ILE A 11 12.22 -6.12 0.85
N ILE A 12 11.30 -6.65 0.04
CA ILE A 12 11.00 -8.08 -0.01
C ILE A 12 11.20 -8.63 -1.42
N PRO A 13 11.57 -9.92 -1.56
CA PRO A 13 11.46 -10.61 -2.85
C PRO A 13 10.02 -10.59 -3.36
N THR A 14 9.84 -10.81 -4.65
CA THR A 14 8.53 -10.82 -5.35
C THR A 14 7.69 -12.08 -5.07
N GLN A 15 7.91 -12.75 -3.93
CA GLN A 15 7.21 -13.96 -3.50
C GLN A 15 6.08 -13.60 -2.53
N THR A 16 4.91 -14.21 -2.70
CA THR A 16 3.71 -13.90 -1.90
C THR A 16 3.78 -14.37 -0.44
N LYS A 17 4.78 -15.17 -0.06
CA LYS A 17 4.94 -15.68 1.32
C LYS A 17 5.22 -14.60 2.37
N TYR A 18 5.53 -13.37 1.94
CA TYR A 18 5.81 -12.25 2.84
C TYR A 18 4.61 -11.32 3.06
N LEU A 19 3.47 -11.58 2.39
CA LEU A 19 2.30 -10.70 2.46
C LEU A 19 1.76 -10.52 3.87
N ASP A 20 1.66 -11.61 4.65
CA ASP A 20 1.18 -11.55 6.04
C ASP A 20 2.07 -10.66 6.91
N LEU A 21 3.40 -10.75 6.71
CA LEU A 21 4.35 -9.88 7.40
C LEU A 21 4.10 -8.41 7.05
N ILE A 22 3.95 -8.10 5.77
CA ILE A 22 3.70 -6.74 5.30
C ILE A 22 2.39 -6.16 5.86
N GLY A 23 1.30 -6.95 5.83
CA GLY A 23 0.03 -6.53 6.44
C GLY A 23 0.15 -6.29 7.95
N SER A 24 0.86 -7.18 8.66
CA SER A 24 1.06 -7.07 10.11
C SER A 24 1.81 -5.81 10.55
N ILE A 25 2.69 -5.27 9.70
CA ILE A 25 3.39 -4.00 9.98
C ILE A 25 2.37 -2.86 10.08
N GLY A 26 1.45 -2.76 9.13
CA GLY A 26 0.40 -1.73 9.16
C GLY A 26 -0.53 -1.89 10.36
N GLU A 27 -0.90 -3.13 10.67
CA GLU A 27 -1.74 -3.43 11.84
C GLU A 27 -1.10 -2.96 13.15
N HIS A 28 0.19 -3.27 13.36
CA HIS A 28 0.90 -2.85 14.56
C HIS A 28 1.13 -1.33 14.59
N ILE A 29 1.45 -0.72 13.45
CA ILE A 29 1.56 0.74 13.35
C ILE A 29 0.26 1.41 13.81
N ALA A 30 -0.90 0.96 13.32
CA ALA A 30 -2.19 1.54 13.71
C ALA A 30 -2.47 1.46 15.22
N LYS A 31 -2.09 0.35 15.86
CA LYS A 31 -2.33 0.14 17.30
C LYS A 31 -1.48 1.06 18.18
N GLU A 32 -0.26 1.38 17.74
CA GLU A 32 0.68 2.26 18.44
C GLU A 32 0.46 3.76 18.15
N LEU A 33 -0.52 4.12 17.31
CA LEU A 33 -0.83 5.53 17.00
C LEU A 33 -1.60 6.22 18.14
N ASP A 34 -0.87 6.77 19.10
CA ASP A 34 -1.45 7.52 20.23
C ASP A 34 -2.27 8.74 19.82
N LYS A 35 -1.91 9.38 18.69
CA LYS A 35 -2.52 10.63 18.22
C LYS A 35 -3.74 10.44 17.32
N PHE A 36 -4.14 9.20 17.03
CA PHE A 36 -5.33 8.93 16.22
C PHE A 36 -6.59 8.99 17.09
N SER A 37 -7.55 9.82 16.65
CA SER A 37 -8.80 10.11 17.34
C SER A 37 -9.93 9.13 17.02
N GLY A 38 -9.78 8.32 15.96
CA GLY A 38 -10.78 7.36 15.48
C GLY A 38 -10.62 5.94 16.04
N ASP A 39 -11.35 5.01 15.43
CA ASP A 39 -11.32 3.57 15.74
C ASP A 39 -9.98 2.95 15.27
N ARG A 40 -9.10 2.65 16.22
CA ARG A 40 -7.74 2.13 15.96
C ARG A 40 -7.79 0.71 15.42
N GLU A 41 -8.72 -0.11 15.89
CA GLU A 41 -8.93 -1.46 15.42
C GLU A 41 -9.36 -1.45 13.95
N ALA A 42 -10.35 -0.63 13.59
CA ALA A 42 -10.75 -0.44 12.20
C ALA A 42 -9.59 0.03 11.32
N LEU A 43 -8.81 1.03 11.79
CA LEU A 43 -7.62 1.49 11.09
C LEU A 43 -6.59 0.36 10.91
N ALA A 44 -6.38 -0.48 11.91
CA ALA A 44 -5.46 -1.60 11.84
C ALA A 44 -5.85 -2.62 10.76
N TYR A 45 -7.14 -2.96 10.68
CA TYR A 45 -7.67 -3.80 9.59
C TYR A 45 -7.50 -3.13 8.22
N HIS A 46 -7.78 -1.83 8.12
CA HIS A 46 -7.63 -1.11 6.85
C HIS A 46 -6.18 -1.08 6.37
N LEU A 47 -5.22 -0.77 7.26
CA LEU A 47 -3.81 -0.73 6.89
C LEU A 47 -3.27 -2.11 6.52
N ASN A 48 -3.71 -3.17 7.20
CA ASN A 48 -3.35 -4.53 6.86
C ASN A 48 -3.82 -4.87 5.42
N LEU A 49 -5.08 -4.62 5.12
CA LEU A 49 -5.65 -4.88 3.79
C LEU A 49 -4.96 -4.05 2.71
N VAL A 50 -4.79 -2.74 2.94
CA VAL A 50 -4.17 -1.81 1.98
C VAL A 50 -2.73 -2.20 1.66
N LEU A 51 -1.92 -2.51 2.68
CA LEU A 51 -0.54 -2.94 2.48
C LEU A 51 -0.47 -4.28 1.73
N THR A 52 -1.36 -5.22 2.07
CA THR A 52 -1.43 -6.52 1.41
C THR A 52 -1.78 -6.37 -0.06
N GLU A 53 -2.86 -5.65 -0.38
CA GLU A 53 -3.33 -5.45 -1.75
C GLU A 53 -2.33 -4.64 -2.59
N ALA A 54 -1.75 -3.58 -2.03
CA ALA A 54 -0.75 -2.78 -2.74
C ALA A 54 0.50 -3.63 -3.07
N THR A 55 0.92 -4.49 -2.14
CA THR A 55 2.05 -5.40 -2.35
C THR A 55 1.73 -6.49 -3.36
N VAL A 56 0.52 -7.08 -3.29
CA VAL A 56 0.04 -8.06 -4.27
C VAL A 56 0.04 -7.45 -5.67
N ASN A 57 -0.45 -6.22 -5.82
CA ASN A 57 -0.47 -5.52 -7.10
C ASN A 57 0.95 -5.28 -7.61
N ALA A 58 1.84 -4.80 -6.75
CA ALA A 58 3.25 -4.59 -7.11
C ALA A 58 3.93 -5.89 -7.56
N ILE A 59 3.68 -7.02 -6.88
CA ILE A 59 4.21 -8.35 -7.22
C ILE A 59 3.63 -8.86 -8.55
N LYS A 60 2.30 -8.78 -8.74
CA LYS A 60 1.61 -9.34 -9.90
C LYS A 60 1.84 -8.55 -11.19
N HIS A 61 1.92 -7.23 -11.08
CA HIS A 61 1.99 -6.33 -12.24
C HIS A 61 3.38 -5.76 -12.49
N GLY A 62 4.34 -6.02 -11.59
CA GLY A 62 5.73 -5.70 -11.84
C GLY A 62 6.32 -6.56 -12.95
N ASN A 63 7.31 -6.01 -13.67
CA ASN A 63 8.02 -6.72 -14.72
C ASN A 63 9.20 -7.50 -14.13
N TYR A 64 8.90 -8.52 -13.32
CA TYR A 64 9.91 -9.32 -12.66
C TYR A 64 10.29 -10.52 -13.51
N GLY A 65 11.53 -10.52 -13.98
CA GLY A 65 12.11 -11.61 -14.77
C GLY A 65 13.18 -12.39 -14.02
N ASN A 66 13.66 -11.84 -12.89
CA ASN A 66 14.75 -12.40 -12.11
C ASN A 66 14.28 -12.78 -10.70
N PRO A 67 14.76 -13.92 -10.15
CA PRO A 67 14.46 -14.31 -8.76
C PRO A 67 14.91 -13.29 -7.70
N GLU A 68 15.88 -12.45 -8.04
CA GLU A 68 16.44 -11.38 -7.19
C GLU A 68 15.64 -10.08 -7.24
N ASP A 69 14.59 -10.01 -8.06
CA ASP A 69 13.75 -8.83 -8.13
C ASP A 69 13.00 -8.61 -6.81
N THR A 70 12.89 -7.35 -6.39
CA THR A 70 12.31 -6.97 -5.11
C THR A 70 11.20 -5.93 -5.23
N VAL A 71 10.26 -5.96 -4.30
CA VAL A 71 9.31 -4.87 -4.04
C VAL A 71 9.81 -4.07 -2.86
N ARG A 72 9.84 -2.75 -3.02
CA ARG A 72 10.17 -1.81 -1.95
C ARG A 72 8.90 -1.14 -1.44
N ILE A 73 8.79 -0.99 -0.13
CA ILE A 73 7.65 -0.37 0.55
C ILE A 73 8.19 0.60 1.57
N THR A 74 7.68 1.82 1.58
CA THR A 74 7.99 2.82 2.62
C THR A 74 6.71 3.22 3.33
N ILE A 75 6.74 3.25 4.66
CA ILE A 75 5.66 3.74 5.50
C ILE A 75 6.22 4.88 6.34
N THR A 76 5.68 6.07 6.19
CA THR A 76 6.10 7.25 6.94
C THR A 76 4.91 7.81 7.70
N ILE A 77 5.12 8.13 8.97
CA ILE A 77 4.14 8.86 9.78
C ILE A 77 4.77 10.17 10.21
N GLN A 78 4.14 11.26 9.80
CA GLN A 78 4.56 12.61 10.14
C GLN A 78 3.34 13.44 10.53
N GLU A 79 3.42 14.09 11.69
CA GLU A 79 2.35 14.93 12.25
C GLU A 79 1.01 14.21 12.39
N LYS A 80 0.13 14.33 11.38
CA LYS A 80 -1.19 13.70 11.30
C LYS A 80 -1.40 13.00 9.95
N GLU A 81 -0.33 12.59 9.29
CA GLU A 81 -0.38 11.92 8.01
C GLU A 81 0.38 10.60 8.08
N LEU A 82 -0.26 9.54 7.59
CA LEU A 82 0.37 8.27 7.26
C LEU A 82 0.49 8.18 5.74
N ASN A 83 1.71 7.99 5.27
CA ASN A 83 2.05 7.91 3.85
C ASN A 83 2.70 6.54 3.56
N ILE A 84 2.04 5.73 2.75
CA ILE A 84 2.56 4.47 2.24
C ILE A 84 2.97 4.67 0.79
N LYS A 85 4.18 4.22 0.42
CA LYS A 85 4.59 4.11 -0.98
C LYS A 85 5.02 2.69 -1.30
N VAL A 86 4.49 2.14 -2.37
CA VAL A 86 4.90 0.85 -2.91
C VAL A 86 5.53 1.08 -4.28
N TYR A 87 6.74 0.55 -4.45
CA TYR A 87 7.54 0.73 -5.66
C TYR A 87 7.55 -0.57 -6.45
N ASP A 88 7.22 -0.47 -7.75
CA ASP A 88 7.25 -1.59 -8.69
C ASP A 88 8.00 -1.22 -9.97
N HIS A 89 8.46 -2.24 -10.71
CA HIS A 89 9.15 -2.07 -11.99
C HIS A 89 8.30 -2.52 -13.18
N GLY A 90 6.98 -2.49 -13.04
CA GLY A 90 6.02 -2.87 -14.07
C GLY A 90 5.96 -1.89 -15.24
N GLN A 91 5.13 -2.23 -16.22
CA GLN A 91 4.81 -1.33 -17.34
C GLN A 91 4.08 -0.05 -16.90
N GLY A 92 3.54 -0.05 -15.68
CA GLY A 92 2.64 0.98 -15.17
C GLY A 92 1.22 0.82 -15.72
N PHE A 93 0.26 1.45 -15.07
CA PHE A 93 -1.13 1.50 -15.50
C PHE A 93 -1.73 2.86 -15.17
N ASP A 94 -2.82 3.21 -15.85
CA ASP A 94 -3.59 4.40 -15.51
C ASP A 94 -4.59 4.06 -14.39
N LEU A 95 -4.40 4.68 -13.22
CA LEU A 95 -5.25 4.47 -12.05
C LEU A 95 -6.70 4.87 -12.32
N GLU A 96 -6.94 5.88 -13.16
CA GLU A 96 -8.29 6.32 -13.51
C GLU A 96 -8.97 5.41 -14.54
N SER A 97 -8.20 4.60 -15.26
CA SER A 97 -8.72 3.58 -16.17
C SER A 97 -9.18 2.30 -15.44
N VAL A 98 -8.86 2.16 -14.15
CA VAL A 98 -9.29 1.01 -13.35
C VAL A 98 -10.79 1.10 -13.10
N LEU A 99 -11.54 0.26 -13.83
CA LEU A 99 -12.99 0.15 -13.70
C LEU A 99 -13.38 -0.29 -12.28
N LEU A 100 -14.56 0.16 -11.84
CA LEU A 100 -15.18 -0.39 -10.65
C LEU A 100 -15.37 -1.91 -10.85
N PRO A 101 -15.04 -2.72 -9.83
CA PRO A 101 -15.25 -4.15 -9.92
C PRO A 101 -16.74 -4.46 -10.08
N ASP A 102 -17.03 -5.50 -10.84
CA ASP A 102 -18.39 -6.05 -10.92
C ASP A 102 -18.71 -6.76 -9.59
N PHE A 103 -19.60 -6.17 -8.80
CA PHE A 103 -20.01 -6.72 -7.51
C PHE A 103 -20.93 -7.94 -7.65
N ASP A 104 -21.60 -8.08 -8.80
CA ASP A 104 -22.46 -9.24 -9.10
C ASP A 104 -21.63 -10.43 -9.59
N HIS A 105 -20.48 -10.16 -10.23
CA HIS A 105 -19.52 -11.16 -10.70
C HIS A 105 -18.08 -10.80 -10.32
N PRO A 106 -17.72 -10.87 -9.02
CA PRO A 106 -16.39 -10.51 -8.56
C PRO A 106 -15.34 -11.41 -9.23
N LYS A 107 -14.51 -10.82 -10.09
CA LYS A 107 -13.35 -11.50 -10.68
C LYS A 107 -12.25 -11.61 -9.62
N GLU A 108 -11.65 -12.78 -9.50
CA GLU A 108 -10.46 -12.97 -8.67
C GLU A 108 -9.36 -11.98 -9.10
N GLY A 109 -8.95 -11.10 -8.18
CA GLY A 109 -7.85 -10.16 -8.40
C GLY A 109 -8.19 -8.78 -8.96
N GLY A 110 -9.46 -8.36 -8.96
CA GLY A 110 -9.87 -7.01 -9.41
C GLY A 110 -10.22 -6.01 -8.30
N MET A 111 -10.28 -6.45 -7.04
CA MET A 111 -10.82 -5.64 -5.93
C MET A 111 -9.78 -4.76 -5.23
N GLY A 112 -8.48 -5.06 -5.37
CA GLY A 112 -7.43 -4.45 -4.55
C GLY A 112 -7.39 -2.93 -4.63
N ILE A 113 -7.31 -2.37 -5.85
CA ILE A 113 -7.31 -0.91 -6.05
C ILE A 113 -8.63 -0.28 -5.58
N PHE A 114 -9.76 -0.95 -5.75
CA PHE A 114 -11.05 -0.47 -5.25
C PHE A 114 -11.05 -0.36 -3.72
N PHE A 115 -10.57 -1.38 -3.00
CA PHE A 115 -10.44 -1.33 -1.54
C PHE A 115 -9.48 -0.23 -1.10
N ILE A 116 -8.32 -0.09 -1.76
CA ILE A 116 -7.35 0.95 -1.44
C ILE A 116 -7.98 2.35 -1.60
N ARG A 117 -8.68 2.61 -2.72
CA ARG A 117 -9.38 3.89 -2.95
C ARG A 117 -10.52 4.16 -1.98
N THR A 118 -11.16 3.11 -1.47
CA THR A 118 -12.31 3.24 -0.56
C THR A 118 -11.87 3.52 0.87
N LEU A 119 -10.75 2.96 1.32
CA LEU A 119 -10.29 3.03 2.71
C LEU A 119 -9.36 4.21 2.99
N MET A 120 -8.69 4.72 1.94
CA MET A 120 -7.63 5.72 2.03
C MET A 120 -8.10 7.05 1.46
N ASP A 121 -7.48 8.14 1.90
CA ASP A 121 -7.97 9.50 1.59
C ASP A 121 -7.38 10.03 0.27
N SER A 122 -6.18 9.57 -0.10
CA SER A 122 -5.58 9.83 -1.41
C SER A 122 -4.81 8.61 -1.90
N VAL A 123 -4.91 8.35 -3.20
CA VAL A 123 -4.20 7.28 -3.90
C VAL A 123 -3.72 7.85 -5.22
N THR A 124 -2.41 7.82 -5.46
CA THR A 124 -1.82 8.26 -6.72
C THR A 124 -0.87 7.20 -7.24
N TYR A 125 -0.76 7.10 -8.57
CA TYR A 125 0.17 6.18 -9.21
C TYR A 125 0.99 6.94 -10.24
N THR A 126 2.30 7.02 -10.03
CA THR A 126 3.19 7.86 -10.84
C THR A 126 4.44 7.10 -11.26
N ARG A 127 4.92 7.37 -12.48
CA ARG A 127 6.22 6.91 -12.94
C ARG A 127 7.30 7.83 -12.38
N GLN A 128 8.28 7.29 -11.67
CA GLN A 128 9.43 8.01 -11.11
C GLN A 128 10.72 7.34 -11.59
N GLY A 129 11.32 7.91 -12.65
CA GLY A 129 12.47 7.30 -13.32
C GLY A 129 12.12 5.90 -13.84
N ASP A 130 12.87 4.90 -13.36
CA ASP A 130 12.76 3.50 -13.80
C ASP A 130 11.79 2.65 -12.96
N CYS A 131 11.04 3.27 -12.04
CA CYS A 131 10.02 2.60 -11.23
C CYS A 131 8.68 3.32 -11.30
N ASN A 132 7.61 2.59 -11.00
CA ASN A 132 6.32 3.17 -10.68
C ASN A 132 6.15 3.23 -9.17
N VAL A 133 5.38 4.21 -8.70
CA VAL A 133 5.14 4.48 -7.28
C VAL A 133 3.64 4.60 -7.06
N LEU A 134 3.08 3.66 -6.30
CA LEU A 134 1.75 3.77 -5.72
C LEU A 134 1.89 4.48 -4.38
N GLU A 135 1.45 5.74 -4.30
CA GLU A 135 1.43 6.53 -3.07
C GLU A 135 0.02 6.59 -2.50
N ILE A 136 -0.11 6.24 -1.23
CA ILE A 136 -1.37 6.04 -0.52
C ILE A 136 -1.30 6.82 0.79
N ILE A 137 -2.26 7.73 1.00
CA ILE A 137 -2.27 8.65 2.14
C ILE A 137 -3.51 8.42 3.00
N LYS A 138 -3.30 8.43 4.33
CA LYS A 138 -4.36 8.52 5.34
C LYS A 138 -4.08 9.67 6.30
N TYR A 139 -5.06 10.53 6.49
CA TYR A 139 -5.03 11.56 7.52
C TYR A 139 -5.50 10.97 8.86
N LEU A 140 -4.72 11.23 9.90
CA LEU A 140 -4.90 10.71 11.27
C LEU A 140 -5.65 11.70 12.18
N SER A 141 -6.31 12.71 11.61
CA SER A 141 -6.99 13.80 12.31
C SER A 141 -8.43 13.46 12.69
#